data_AF-A0A0P7GC78-F1
#
_entry.id   AF-A0A0P7GC78-F1
#
_cell.length_a   1.000
_cell.length_b   1.000
_cell.length_c   1.000
_cell.angle_alpha   90.00
_cell.angle_beta   90.00
_cell.angle_gamma   90.00
#
_symmetry.space_group_name_H-M   'P 1'
#
loop_
_entity.id
_entity.type
_entity.pdbx_description
1 polymer ?
#
loop_
_entity_poly.entity_id
_entity_poly.type
_entity_poly.pdbx_seq_one_letter_code
_entity_poly.pdbx_strand_id
1 'polypeptide(L)'
;MSGSPACELCDSPIPEHRESQFCSDGCRSVAGTLPADDAPEAAAEAVAEAGTTSAFFAVEGMHSATCEAYLEAVARGIDGVVDADASYVTESVRVDCDGDPRPSA
;
A
#
# COMPACT_ATOMS: atom_id res chain seq x y z
N MET A 1 -18.15 28.50 21.21
CA MET A 1 -17.23 27.35 21.17
C MET A 1 -15.94 27.87 20.58
N SER A 2 -14.93 28.14 21.41
CA SER A 2 -13.59 28.49 20.91
C SER A 2 -12.93 27.19 20.49
N GLY A 3 -12.96 26.89 19.19
CA GLY A 3 -12.15 25.80 18.65
C GLY A 3 -10.73 26.31 18.52
N SER A 4 -9.81 25.82 19.36
CA SER A 4 -8.38 25.99 19.09
C SER A 4 -8.04 25.33 17.74
N PRO A 5 -7.17 25.93 16.93
CA PRO A 5 -6.77 25.32 15.67
C PRO A 5 -6.09 23.98 15.93
N ALA A 6 -6.37 22.98 15.10
CA ALA A 6 -5.82 21.64 15.20
C ALA A 6 -4.59 21.49 14.30
N CYS A 7 -3.65 20.65 14.73
CA CYS A 7 -2.45 20.30 13.97
C CYS A 7 -2.84 19.53 12.70
N GLU A 8 -2.33 19.95 11.54
CA GLU A 8 -2.65 19.28 10.26
C GLU A 8 -2.11 17.85 10.13
N LEU A 9 -1.18 17.43 10.99
CA LEU A 9 -0.57 16.10 10.92
C LEU A 9 -1.17 15.08 11.90
N CYS A 10 -1.62 15.52 13.07
CA CYS A 10 -2.02 14.62 14.16
C CYS A 10 -3.29 15.04 14.88
N ASP A 11 -4.00 16.04 14.34
CA ASP A 11 -5.27 16.58 14.84
C ASP A 11 -5.27 17.06 16.30
N SER A 12 -4.09 17.15 16.91
CA SER A 12 -3.95 17.63 18.28
C SER A 12 -4.10 19.15 18.34
N PRO A 13 -4.65 19.70 19.43
CA PRO A 13 -4.81 21.15 19.56
C PRO A 13 -3.45 21.85 19.53
N ILE A 14 -3.35 22.92 18.75
CA ILE A 14 -2.14 23.75 18.67
C ILE A 14 -2.08 24.62 19.93
N PRO A 15 -0.95 24.60 20.67
CA PRO A 15 -0.82 25.42 21.86
C PRO A 15 -0.71 26.90 21.47
N GLU A 16 -1.34 27.80 22.25
CA GLU A 16 -1.51 29.21 21.89
C GLU A 16 -0.22 30.00 21.68
N HIS A 17 0.93 29.50 22.17
CA HIS A 17 2.23 30.13 22.01
C HIS A 17 2.92 29.80 20.66
N ARG A 18 2.30 28.95 19.82
CA ARG A 18 2.81 28.61 18.49
C ARG A 18 2.01 29.33 17.42
N GLU A 19 2.74 29.93 16.48
CA GLU A 19 2.18 30.61 15.31
C GLU A 19 2.18 29.70 14.05
N SER A 20 2.30 28.38 14.24
CA SER A 20 2.38 27.37 13.17
C SER A 20 1.14 26.48 13.12
N GLN A 21 0.82 25.93 11.94
CA GLN A 21 -0.23 24.90 11.75
C GLN A 21 0.10 23.52 12.37
N PHE A 22 1.18 23.42 13.15
CA PHE A 22 1.67 22.18 13.77
C PHE A 22 1.82 22.32 15.29
N CYS A 23 1.52 21.25 16.03
CA CYS A 23 1.63 21.24 17.49
C CYS A 23 3.08 21.18 18.01
N SER A 24 4.05 20.73 17.21
CA SER A 24 5.48 20.62 17.55
C SER A 24 6.40 20.76 16.33
N ASP A 25 7.69 21.07 16.57
CA ASP A 25 8.72 21.04 15.51
C ASP A 25 8.90 19.65 14.90
N GLY A 26 8.60 18.58 15.66
CA GLY A 26 8.57 17.22 15.15
C GLY A 26 7.49 17.03 14.09
N CYS A 27 6.25 17.47 14.38
CA CYS A 27 5.17 17.42 13.40
C CYS A 27 5.46 18.26 12.16
N ARG A 28 6.05 19.45 12.33
CA ARG A 28 6.49 20.27 11.20
C ARG A 28 7.56 19.57 10.35
N SER A 29 8.50 18.88 10.98
CA SER A 29 9.57 18.15 10.29
C SER A 29 9.01 16.99 9.48
N VAL A 30 8.10 16.21 10.06
CA VAL A 30 7.45 15.08 9.37
C VAL A 30 6.60 15.57 8.20
N ALA A 31 5.82 16.65 8.38
CA ALA A 31 5.04 17.22 7.29
C ALA A 31 5.89 17.67 6.10
N GLY A 32 7.14 18.11 6.32
CA GLY A 32 8.08 18.44 5.24
C GLY A 32 8.67 17.23 4.52
N THR A 33 8.54 16.02 5.08
CA THR A 33 9.02 14.76 4.47
C THR A 33 7.94 13.99 3.74
N LEU A 34 6.67 14.23 4.09
CA LEU A 34 5.54 13.58 3.43
C LEU A 34 5.28 14.25 2.07
N PRO A 35 4.92 13.48 1.02
CA PRO A 35 4.39 14.06 -0.20
C PRO A 35 3.10 14.83 0.13
N ALA A 36 2.82 15.89 -0.63
CA ALA A 36 1.53 16.58 -0.50
C ALA A 36 0.38 15.60 -0.75
N ASP A 37 -0.70 15.70 0.02
CA ASP A 37 -1.93 14.90 -0.14
C ASP A 37 -2.61 15.06 -1.53
N ASP A 38 -2.16 16.02 -2.35
CA ASP A 38 -2.54 16.15 -3.75
C ASP A 38 -1.78 15.20 -4.69
N ALA A 39 -0.84 14.41 -4.16
CA ALA A 39 -0.30 13.29 -4.90
C ALA A 39 -1.48 12.36 -5.20
N PRO A 40 -1.77 12.05 -6.48
CA PRO A 40 -2.75 11.02 -6.77
C PRO A 40 -2.35 9.80 -5.95
N GLU A 41 -3.32 9.19 -5.24
CA GLU A 41 -3.17 7.88 -4.62
C GLU A 41 -2.78 6.90 -5.73
N ALA A 42 -1.49 6.90 -6.07
CA ALA A 42 -0.83 5.77 -6.66
C ALA A 42 -0.71 4.77 -5.50
N ALA A 43 -1.86 4.20 -5.11
CA ALA A 43 -1.91 2.76 -4.95
C ALA A 43 -1.07 2.21 -6.09
N ALA A 44 -0.10 1.36 -5.78
CA ALA A 44 0.77 0.76 -6.77
C ALA A 44 -0.08 -0.06 -7.74
N GLU A 45 -0.74 0.63 -8.68
CA GLU A 45 -1.22 0.13 -9.94
C GLU A 45 0.07 -0.24 -10.63
N ALA A 46 0.45 -1.51 -10.48
CA ALA A 46 1.31 -2.16 -11.42
C ALA A 46 0.76 -1.75 -12.78
N VAL A 47 1.53 -0.93 -13.50
CA VAL A 47 1.21 -0.57 -14.86
C VAL A 47 1.11 -1.89 -15.58
N ALA A 48 -0.11 -2.33 -15.87
CA ALA A 48 -0.33 -3.52 -16.65
C ALA A 48 0.40 -3.28 -17.97
N GLU A 49 1.57 -3.89 -18.13
CA GLU A 49 2.24 -3.98 -19.42
C GLU A 49 1.20 -4.53 -20.39
N ALA A 50 1.07 -3.91 -21.55
CA ALA A 50 0.01 -4.22 -22.49
C ALA A 50 0.09 -5.70 -22.91
N GLY A 51 -0.75 -6.55 -22.30
CA GLY A 51 -0.72 -8.01 -22.47
C GLY A 51 -0.76 -8.82 -21.17
N THR A 52 -0.44 -8.20 -20.03
CA THR A 52 -0.52 -8.83 -18.71
C THR A 52 -1.81 -8.51 -17.98
N THR A 53 -2.43 -9.51 -17.36
CA THR A 53 -3.62 -9.37 -16.52
C THR A 53 -3.29 -9.76 -15.08
N SER A 54 -3.59 -8.87 -14.14
CA SER A 54 -3.38 -9.09 -12.71
C SER A 54 -4.59 -9.77 -12.08
N ALA A 55 -4.37 -10.87 -11.36
CA ALA A 55 -5.34 -11.53 -10.49
C ALA A 55 -4.92 -11.36 -9.02
N PHE A 56 -5.90 -11.14 -8.14
CA PHE A 56 -5.68 -10.96 -6.71
C PHE A 56 -6.40 -12.06 -5.92
N PHE A 57 -5.69 -12.66 -4.97
CA PHE A 57 -6.20 -13.75 -4.13
C PHE A 57 -6.01 -13.41 -2.65
N ALA A 58 -7.03 -13.68 -1.83
CA ALA A 58 -6.89 -13.70 -0.38
C ALA A 58 -6.46 -15.11 0.07
N VAL A 59 -5.51 -15.19 1.00
CA VAL A 59 -4.93 -16.45 1.47
C VAL A 59 -4.98 -16.51 2.99
N GLU A 60 -5.90 -17.31 3.53
CA GLU A 60 -5.99 -17.52 4.97
C GLU A 60 -4.76 -18.27 5.51
N GLY A 61 -4.14 -17.73 6.57
CA GLY A 61 -3.05 -18.42 7.28
C GLY A 61 -1.64 -18.05 6.84
N MET A 62 -1.49 -17.04 5.99
CA MET A 62 -0.18 -16.52 5.58
C MET A 62 0.38 -15.59 6.66
N HIS A 63 1.13 -16.15 7.62
CA HIS A 63 1.60 -15.41 8.81
C HIS A 63 3.10 -15.14 8.87
N SER A 64 3.84 -15.39 7.78
CA SER A 64 5.29 -15.24 7.77
C SER A 64 5.82 -14.92 6.38
N ALA A 65 6.94 -14.22 6.32
CA ALA A 65 7.72 -13.99 5.09
C ALA A 65 8.15 -15.29 4.39
N THR A 66 8.23 -16.41 5.12
CA THR A 66 8.50 -17.72 4.49
C THR A 66 7.30 -18.21 3.66
N CYS A 67 6.07 -17.90 4.10
CA CYS A 67 4.86 -18.21 3.36
C CYS A 67 4.74 -17.36 2.09
N GLU A 68 5.13 -16.07 2.16
CA GLU A 68 5.22 -15.20 0.98
C GLU A 68 6.15 -15.81 -0.07
N ALA A 69 7.42 -16.03 0.30
CA ALA A 69 8.42 -16.56 -0.61
C ALA A 69 8.01 -17.92 -1.23
N TYR A 70 7.33 -18.76 -0.45
CA TYR A 70 6.81 -20.04 -0.95
C TYR A 70 5.71 -19.83 -1.99
N LEU A 71 4.69 -19.01 -1.70
CA LEU A 71 3.56 -18.80 -2.61
C LEU A 71 4.00 -18.12 -3.91
N GLU A 72 4.92 -17.15 -3.83
CA GLU A 72 5.46 -16.54 -5.02
C GLU A 72 6.27 -17.54 -5.86
N ALA A 73 7.09 -18.40 -5.23
CA ALA A 73 7.83 -19.42 -5.94
C ALA A 73 6.91 -20.44 -6.63
N VAL A 74 5.80 -20.81 -5.98
CA VAL A 74 4.77 -21.68 -6.57
C VAL A 74 4.10 -20.98 -7.75
N ALA A 75 3.66 -19.73 -7.59
CA ALA A 75 2.95 -18.98 -8.63
C ALA A 75 3.83 -18.76 -9.86
N ARG A 76 5.07 -18.32 -9.70
CA ARG A 76 6.04 -18.14 -10.81
C ARG A 76 6.42 -19.45 -11.51
N GLY A 77 6.13 -20.60 -10.90
CA GLY A 77 6.33 -21.92 -11.51
C GLY A 77 5.18 -22.36 -12.44
N ILE A 78 4.09 -21.61 -12.50
CA ILE A 78 2.93 -21.92 -13.34
C ILE A 78 3.11 -21.31 -14.72
N ASP A 79 2.93 -22.11 -15.77
CA ASP A 79 2.98 -21.62 -17.16
C ASP A 79 1.98 -20.48 -17.39
N GLY A 80 2.47 -19.37 -17.95
CA GLY A 80 1.67 -18.18 -18.21
C GLY A 80 1.65 -17.16 -17.06
N VAL A 81 2.30 -17.43 -15.92
CA VAL A 81 2.56 -16.41 -14.88
C VAL A 81 3.84 -15.65 -15.23
N VAL A 82 3.71 -14.33 -15.35
CA VAL A 82 4.81 -13.39 -15.59
C VAL A 82 5.44 -12.94 -14.28
N ASP A 83 4.61 -12.65 -13.28
CA ASP A 83 5.08 -12.28 -11.94
C ASP A 83 4.09 -12.66 -10.84
N ALA A 84 4.57 -12.71 -9.60
CA ALA A 84 3.74 -12.89 -8.41
C ALA A 84 4.35 -12.16 -7.22
N ASP A 85 3.50 -11.53 -6.41
CA ASP A 85 3.87 -10.77 -5.22
C ASP A 85 2.93 -11.17 -4.06
N ALA A 86 3.49 -11.59 -2.93
CA ALA A 86 2.73 -12.03 -1.77
C ALA A 86 3.01 -11.15 -0.55
N SER A 87 1.96 -10.84 0.22
CA SER A 87 2.04 -10.03 1.43
C SER A 87 1.36 -10.73 2.61
N TYR A 88 2.14 -11.19 3.57
CA TYR A 88 1.66 -11.77 4.84
C TYR A 88 0.96 -10.71 5.70
N VAL A 89 1.30 -9.43 5.52
CA VAL A 89 0.68 -8.32 6.28
C VAL A 89 -0.79 -8.19 5.92
N THR A 90 -1.12 -8.35 4.64
CA THR A 90 -2.48 -8.22 4.11
C THR A 90 -3.12 -9.56 3.75
N GLU A 91 -2.43 -10.67 4.01
CA GLU A 91 -2.87 -12.03 3.67
C GLU A 91 -3.32 -12.15 2.19
N SER A 92 -2.58 -11.54 1.27
CA SER A 92 -2.96 -11.43 -0.14
C SER A 92 -1.83 -11.77 -1.09
N VAL A 93 -2.17 -12.28 -2.28
CA VAL A 93 -1.23 -12.54 -3.38
C VAL A 93 -1.74 -11.89 -4.66
N ARG A 94 -0.88 -11.13 -5.34
CA ARG A 94 -1.08 -10.66 -6.73
C ARG A 94 -0.33 -11.60 -7.67
N VAL A 95 -0.96 -11.98 -8.77
CA VAL A 95 -0.36 -12.79 -9.83
C VAL A 95 -0.61 -12.09 -11.16
N ASP A 96 0.45 -11.82 -11.91
CA ASP A 96 0.40 -11.19 -13.21
C ASP A 96 0.59 -12.27 -14.28
N CYS A 97 -0.40 -12.43 -15.17
CA CYS A 97 -0.43 -13.50 -16.17
C CYS A 97 -0.40 -12.95 -17.60
N ASP A 98 0.20 -13.70 -18.53
CA ASP A 98 0.08 -13.46 -19.97
C ASP A 98 -1.35 -13.81 -20.43
N GLY A 99 -2.15 -12.79 -20.77
CA GLY A 99 -3.54 -12.96 -21.19
C GLY A 99 -4.57 -13.07 -20.05
N ASP A 100 -5.79 -13.53 -20.35
CA ASP A 100 -6.93 -13.57 -19.41
C ASP A 100 -6.85 -14.81 -18.48
N PRO A 101 -6.72 -14.64 -17.15
CA PRO A 101 -6.67 -15.74 -16.20
C PRO A 101 -8.08 -16.28 -16.00
N ARG A 102 -8.53 -17.15 -16.90
CA ARG A 102 -9.77 -17.90 -16.65
C ARG A 102 -9.51 -18.97 -15.59
N PRO A 103 -10.25 -18.99 -14.46
CA PRO A 103 -10.18 -20.11 -13.55
C PRO A 103 -10.66 -21.36 -14.31
N SER A 104 -9.81 -22.37 -14.37
CA SER A 104 -10.22 -23.68 -14.87
C SER A 104 -11.19 -24.27 -13.85
N ALA A 105 -12.46 -24.36 -14.24
CA ALA A 105 -13.55 -24.90 -13.43
C ALA A 105 -13.31 -26.36 -13.02
#